data_AF-A0A8T4ZKZ9-F1
#
_entry.id   AF-A0A8T4ZKZ9-F1
#
_cell.length_a   1.000
_cell.length_b   1.000
_cell.length_c   1.000
_cell.angle_alpha   90.00
_cell.angle_beta   90.00
_cell.angle_gamma   90.00
#
_symmetry.space_group_name_H-M   'P 1'
#
loop_
_entity.id
_entity.type
_entity.pdbx_description
1 polymer ?
#
loop_
_entity_poly.entity_id
_entity_poly.type
_entity_poly.pdbx_seq_one_letter_code
_entity_poly.pdbx_strand_id
1 'polypeptide(L)'
;MPILTEPMKKYLVNDSKKGYTAEAKSTYNRRIVEYAVRGLKDLTLLAEKLPEDLQAEIFNETNLRLLIRNIFRGHIKKDYEEAELEQRRERILRLSYETLTEIGFRDNAWDLAPDVMKILINAGLHETFDTIVGLKAIYIKGFSMPEKEVKK
;
A
#
# COMPACT_ATOMS: atom_id res chain seq x y z
N MET A 1 -19.41 10.81 6.03
CA MET A 1 -20.13 9.51 6.04
C MET A 1 -19.08 8.42 5.84
N PRO A 2 -19.09 7.30 6.59
CA PRO A 2 -18.08 6.25 6.42
C PRO A 2 -18.14 5.65 5.00
N ILE A 3 -16.99 5.30 4.43
CA ILE A 3 -16.89 4.68 3.09
C ILE A 3 -17.72 3.39 3.01
N LEU A 4 -17.77 2.62 4.10
CA LEU A 4 -18.56 1.39 4.20
C LEU A 4 -19.66 1.54 5.25
N THR A 5 -20.90 1.20 4.86
CA THR A 5 -22.04 1.11 5.78
C THR A 5 -21.94 -0.15 6.67
N GLU A 6 -22.61 -0.17 7.82
CA GLU A 6 -22.61 -1.32 8.73
C GLU A 6 -23.06 -2.64 8.07
N PRO A 7 -24.12 -2.68 7.22
CA PRO A 7 -24.46 -3.88 6.48
C PRO A 7 -23.33 -4.37 5.56
N MET A 8 -22.61 -3.45 4.92
CA MET A 8 -21.48 -3.80 4.05
C MET A 8 -20.30 -4.36 4.84
N LYS A 9 -20.02 -3.83 6.03
CA LYS A 9 -19.00 -4.38 6.94
C LYS A 9 -19.35 -5.81 7.34
N LYS A 10 -20.60 -6.04 7.77
CA LYS A 10 -21.09 -7.40 8.10
C LYS A 10 -20.97 -8.36 6.91
N TYR A 11 -21.28 -7.88 5.71
CA TYR A 11 -21.10 -8.66 4.48
C TYR A 11 -19.63 -9.02 4.23
N LEU A 12 -18.69 -8.07 4.38
CA LEU A 12 -17.26 -8.30 4.17
C LEU A 12 -16.65 -9.32 5.14
N VAL A 13 -17.01 -9.23 6.42
CA VAL A 13 -16.49 -10.12 7.48
C VAL A 13 -17.05 -11.55 7.40
N ASN A 14 -18.19 -11.77 6.75
CA ASN A 14 -18.74 -13.12 6.56
C ASN A 14 -17.99 -13.85 5.42
N ASP A 15 -16.97 -14.65 5.72
CA ASP A 15 -16.16 -15.35 4.70
C ASP A 15 -16.97 -16.25 3.78
N SER A 16 -17.95 -16.97 4.33
CA SER A 16 -18.79 -17.91 3.59
C SER A 16 -19.84 -17.21 2.70
N LYS A 17 -20.13 -15.94 2.97
CA LYS A 17 -21.25 -15.17 2.42
C LYS A 17 -22.59 -15.93 2.50
N LYS A 18 -22.73 -16.90 3.41
CA LYS A 18 -23.98 -17.64 3.65
C LYS A 18 -25.05 -16.68 4.17
N GLY A 19 -26.29 -16.87 3.72
CA GLY A 19 -27.44 -16.02 4.07
C GLY A 19 -27.68 -14.83 3.12
N TYR A 20 -26.85 -14.64 2.09
CA TYR A 20 -27.06 -13.63 1.06
C TYR A 20 -27.50 -14.28 -0.26
N THR A 21 -28.52 -13.71 -0.91
CA THR A 21 -28.94 -14.10 -2.27
C THR A 21 -27.88 -13.70 -3.31
N ALA A 22 -27.93 -14.29 -4.50
CA ALA A 22 -27.01 -13.94 -5.59
C ALA A 22 -27.10 -12.46 -5.98
N GLU A 23 -28.31 -11.90 -6.07
CA GLU A 23 -28.55 -10.49 -6.37
C GLU A 23 -28.04 -9.56 -5.26
N ALA A 24 -28.22 -9.96 -3.99
CA ALA A 24 -27.68 -9.22 -2.86
C ALA A 24 -26.15 -9.20 -2.90
N LYS A 25 -25.49 -10.36 -3.14
CA LYS A 25 -24.03 -10.45 -3.29
C LYS A 25 -23.52 -9.55 -4.41
N SER A 26 -24.15 -9.61 -5.58
CA SER A 26 -23.79 -8.77 -6.73
C SER A 26 -23.91 -7.28 -6.41
N THR A 27 -25.02 -6.88 -5.79
CA THR A 27 -25.26 -5.48 -5.40
C THR A 27 -24.24 -4.99 -4.37
N TYR A 28 -23.95 -5.79 -3.33
CA TYR A 28 -22.96 -5.44 -2.33
C TYR A 28 -21.56 -5.34 -2.92
N ASN A 29 -21.14 -6.32 -3.73
CA ASN A 29 -19.84 -6.30 -4.40
C ASN A 29 -19.68 -5.05 -5.26
N ARG A 30 -20.69 -4.70 -6.07
CA ARG A 30 -20.67 -3.49 -6.91
C ARG A 30 -20.49 -2.22 -6.07
N ARG A 31 -21.28 -2.06 -5.01
CA ARG A 31 -21.20 -0.89 -4.12
C ARG A 31 -19.87 -0.80 -3.38
N ILE A 32 -19.33 -1.93 -2.92
CA ILE A 32 -18.03 -1.98 -2.24
C ILE A 32 -16.93 -1.48 -3.18
N VAL A 33 -16.90 -1.97 -4.42
CA VAL A 33 -15.91 -1.52 -5.42
C VAL A 33 -16.06 -0.03 -5.70
N GLU A 34 -17.28 0.43 -5.96
CA GLU A 34 -17.57 1.84 -6.26
C GLU A 34 -17.12 2.77 -5.11
N TYR A 35 -17.43 2.43 -3.87
CA TYR A 35 -17.08 3.23 -2.70
C TYR A 35 -15.59 3.17 -2.39
N ALA A 36 -14.95 2.01 -2.57
CA ALA A 36 -13.50 1.90 -2.42
C ALA A 36 -12.76 2.77 -3.43
N VAL A 37 -13.18 2.77 -4.70
CA VAL A 37 -12.58 3.61 -5.75
C VAL A 37 -12.75 5.09 -5.45
N ARG A 38 -13.94 5.52 -5.01
CA ARG A 38 -14.17 6.92 -4.60
C ARG A 38 -13.31 7.29 -3.39
N GLY A 39 -13.28 6.42 -2.37
CA GLY A 39 -12.45 6.63 -1.18
C GLY A 39 -10.96 6.76 -1.50
N LEU A 40 -10.44 5.96 -2.44
CA LEU A 40 -9.05 6.09 -2.89
C LEU A 40 -8.80 7.43 -3.58
N LYS A 41 -9.71 7.90 -4.44
CA LYS A 41 -9.59 9.23 -5.08
C LYS A 41 -9.62 10.36 -4.07
N ASP A 42 -10.49 10.27 -3.07
CA ASP A 42 -10.57 11.26 -2.00
C ASP A 42 -9.28 11.26 -1.16
N LEU A 43 -8.73 10.08 -0.83
CA LEU A 43 -7.45 9.96 -0.12
C LEU A 43 -6.28 10.53 -0.94
N THR A 44 -6.25 10.30 -2.26
CA THR A 44 -5.25 10.91 -3.14
C THR A 44 -5.35 12.44 -3.11
N LEU A 45 -6.56 13.00 -3.21
CA LEU A 45 -6.75 14.45 -3.12
C LEU A 45 -6.27 15.02 -1.77
N LEU A 46 -6.51 14.30 -0.67
CA LEU A 46 -6.02 14.70 0.65
C LEU A 46 -4.48 14.68 0.71
N ALA A 47 -3.83 13.64 0.19
CA ALA A 47 -2.36 13.56 0.13
C ALA A 47 -1.74 14.65 -0.77
N GLU A 48 -2.46 15.12 -1.79
CA GLU A 48 -1.97 16.19 -2.67
C GLU A 48 -2.15 17.60 -2.09
N LYS A 49 -3.17 17.83 -1.26
CA LYS A 49 -3.63 19.20 -0.91
C LYS A 49 -3.50 19.54 0.56
N LEU A 50 -3.38 18.56 1.45
CA LEU A 50 -3.24 18.84 2.87
C LEU A 50 -1.85 19.39 3.20
N PRO A 51 -1.75 20.31 4.16
CA PRO A 51 -0.49 20.63 4.83
C PRO A 51 0.20 19.40 5.43
N GLU A 52 1.53 19.38 5.43
CA GLU A 52 2.34 18.24 5.85
C GLU A 52 2.08 17.78 7.30
N ASP A 53 1.79 18.71 8.21
CA ASP A 53 1.44 18.39 9.61
C ASP A 53 0.17 17.53 9.71
N LEU A 54 -0.87 17.88 8.94
CA LEU A 54 -2.09 17.07 8.86
C LEU A 54 -1.86 15.76 8.11
N GLN A 55 -1.01 15.77 7.08
CA GLN A 55 -0.62 14.53 6.39
C GLN A 55 0.07 13.56 7.35
N ALA A 56 1.00 14.04 8.18
CA ALA A 56 1.71 13.22 9.15
C ALA A 56 0.78 12.62 10.21
N GLU A 57 -0.28 13.34 10.61
CA GLU A 57 -1.30 12.80 11.54
C GLU A 57 -2.16 11.70 10.90
N ILE A 58 -2.45 11.80 9.60
CA ILE A 58 -3.35 10.86 8.91
C ILE A 58 -2.58 9.67 8.32
N PHE A 59 -1.53 9.94 7.55
CA PHE A 59 -0.75 8.99 6.75
C PHE A 59 0.50 8.49 7.47
N ASN A 60 0.37 8.17 8.76
CA ASN A 60 1.47 7.61 9.55
C ASN A 60 1.55 6.07 9.47
N GLU A 61 2.64 5.52 10.03
CA GLU A 61 2.88 4.08 10.09
C GLU A 61 1.72 3.31 10.73
N THR A 62 1.18 3.80 11.85
CA THR A 62 0.10 3.12 12.58
C THR A 62 -1.14 2.93 11.71
N ASN A 63 -1.54 3.97 10.97
CA ASN A 63 -2.72 3.96 10.13
C ASN A 63 -2.50 3.19 8.81
N LEU A 64 -1.32 3.30 8.21
CA LEU A 64 -1.04 2.72 6.89
C LEU A 64 -0.50 1.28 6.93
N ARG A 65 0.20 0.87 8.00
CA ARG A 65 0.87 -0.44 8.09
C ARG A 65 -0.08 -1.60 7.77
N LEU A 66 -1.26 -1.62 8.37
CA LEU A 66 -2.23 -2.69 8.15
C LEU A 66 -2.83 -2.66 6.74
N LEU A 67 -3.07 -1.46 6.21
CA LEU A 67 -3.61 -1.30 4.85
C LEU A 67 -2.61 -1.79 3.81
N ILE A 68 -1.38 -1.26 3.84
CA ILE A 68 -0.29 -1.63 2.92
C ILE A 68 -0.05 -3.14 2.99
N ARG A 69 0.09 -3.69 4.20
CA ARG A 69 0.31 -5.13 4.38
C ARG A 69 -0.77 -5.96 3.71
N ASN A 70 -2.04 -5.58 3.78
CA ASN A 70 -3.12 -6.37 3.18
C ASN A 70 -3.29 -6.13 1.67
N ILE A 71 -2.94 -4.95 1.14
CA ILE A 71 -2.98 -4.67 -0.30
C ILE A 71 -1.95 -5.52 -1.06
N PHE A 72 -0.72 -5.59 -0.55
CA PHE A 72 0.40 -6.28 -1.21
C PHE A 72 0.57 -7.75 -0.78
N ARG A 73 -0.35 -8.28 0.03
CA ARG A 73 -0.28 -9.69 0.47
C ARG A 73 -0.78 -10.62 -0.63
N GLY A 74 0.10 -11.53 -1.05
CA GLY A 74 -0.31 -12.74 -1.76
C GLY A 74 -1.06 -13.67 -0.82
N HIS A 75 -2.37 -13.48 -0.66
CA HIS A 75 -3.22 -14.44 0.06
C HIS A 75 -3.35 -15.72 -0.77
N ILE A 76 -2.40 -16.65 -0.59
CA ILE A 76 -2.43 -17.97 -1.22
C ILE A 76 -3.34 -18.86 -0.39
N LYS A 77 -4.50 -19.23 -0.94
CA LYS A 77 -5.33 -20.29 -0.37
C LYS A 77 -4.92 -21.64 -0.95
N LYS A 78 -5.09 -22.72 -0.17
CA LYS A 78 -4.66 -24.07 -0.55
C LYS A 78 -5.48 -24.68 -1.68
N ASP A 79 -6.67 -24.13 -1.92
CA ASP A 79 -7.72 -24.60 -2.83
C ASP A 79 -7.82 -23.77 -4.12
N TYR A 80 -6.84 -22.90 -4.40
CA TYR A 80 -6.81 -22.20 -5.68
C TYR A 80 -6.30 -23.10 -6.80
N GLU A 81 -7.05 -23.09 -7.91
CA GLU A 81 -6.57 -23.56 -9.20
C GLU A 81 -5.31 -22.78 -9.59
N GLU A 82 -4.38 -23.44 -10.27
CA GLU A 82 -3.08 -22.86 -10.65
C GLU A 82 -3.24 -21.55 -11.44
N ALA A 83 -4.21 -21.50 -12.35
CA ALA A 83 -4.53 -20.31 -13.13
C ALA A 83 -5.05 -19.13 -12.27
N GLU A 84 -5.87 -19.40 -11.25
CA GLU A 84 -6.36 -18.35 -10.34
C GLU A 84 -5.20 -17.83 -9.47
N LEU A 85 -4.33 -18.73 -9.03
CA LEU A 85 -3.15 -18.38 -8.25
C LEU A 85 -2.20 -17.47 -9.03
N GLU A 86 -1.95 -17.80 -10.31
CA GLU A 86 -1.06 -17.01 -11.17
C GLU A 86 -1.62 -15.61 -11.42
N GLN A 87 -2.89 -15.49 -11.80
CA GLN A 87 -3.54 -14.18 -12.01
C GLN A 87 -3.45 -13.28 -10.76
N ARG A 88 -3.63 -13.87 -9.57
CA ARG A 88 -3.49 -13.14 -8.31
C ARG A 88 -2.05 -12.69 -8.07
N ARG A 89 -1.08 -13.56 -8.36
CA ARG A 89 0.35 -13.27 -8.25
C ARG A 89 0.75 -12.14 -9.18
N GLU A 90 0.42 -12.23 -10.46
CA GLU A 90 0.70 -11.20 -11.46
C GLU A 90 0.12 -9.84 -11.07
N ARG A 91 -1.15 -9.80 -10.62
CA ARG A 91 -1.78 -8.55 -10.15
C ARG A 91 -1.01 -7.93 -9.00
N ILE A 92 -0.64 -8.71 -7.99
CA ILE A 92 0.11 -8.21 -6.82
C ILE A 92 1.52 -7.78 -7.24
N LEU A 93 2.21 -8.55 -8.08
CA LEU A 93 3.54 -8.21 -8.59
C LEU A 93 3.51 -6.89 -9.35
N ARG A 94 2.52 -6.69 -10.22
CA ARG A 94 2.35 -5.43 -10.96
C ARG A 94 2.12 -4.25 -10.01
N LEU A 95 1.23 -4.39 -9.04
CA LEU A 95 1.00 -3.34 -8.04
C LEU A 95 2.27 -3.03 -7.24
N SER A 96 3.01 -4.05 -6.81
CA SER A 96 4.28 -3.87 -6.11
C SER A 96 5.30 -3.15 -6.98
N TYR A 97 5.43 -3.54 -8.25
CA TYR A 97 6.35 -2.92 -9.19
C TYR A 97 6.06 -1.42 -9.39
N GLU A 98 4.80 -1.05 -9.67
CA GLU A 98 4.39 0.34 -9.82
C GLU A 98 4.67 1.15 -8.54
N THR A 99 4.28 0.61 -7.38
CA THR A 99 4.47 1.28 -6.09
C THR A 99 5.94 1.52 -5.77
N LEU A 100 6.79 0.50 -5.98
CA LEU A 100 8.23 0.61 -5.77
C LEU A 100 8.88 1.57 -6.78
N THR A 101 8.34 1.65 -7.98
CA THR A 101 8.82 2.58 -9.02
C THR A 101 8.54 4.03 -8.62
N GLU A 102 7.34 4.33 -8.14
CA GLU A 102 6.99 5.66 -7.63
C GLU A 102 7.82 6.04 -6.40
N ILE A 103 7.98 5.13 -5.43
CA ILE A 103 8.79 5.39 -4.22
C ILE A 103 10.26 5.60 -4.58
N GLY A 104 10.80 4.72 -5.42
CA GLY A 104 12.20 4.74 -5.84
C GLY A 104 12.51 5.75 -6.93
N PHE A 105 11.52 6.51 -7.41
CA PHE A 105 11.73 7.50 -8.45
C PHE A 105 12.76 8.53 -7.98
N ARG A 106 13.70 8.87 -8.87
CA ARG A 106 14.94 9.55 -8.52
C ARG A 106 14.73 10.83 -7.71
N ASP A 107 13.77 11.65 -8.10
CA ASP A 107 13.52 12.94 -7.45
C ASP A 107 13.03 12.73 -5.99
N ASN A 108 12.04 11.85 -5.80
CA ASN A 108 11.53 11.50 -4.48
C ASN A 108 12.60 10.85 -3.59
N ALA A 109 13.37 9.91 -4.14
CA ALA A 109 14.42 9.22 -3.41
C ALA A 109 15.57 10.15 -2.99
N TRP A 110 15.90 11.15 -3.80
CA TRP A 110 16.92 12.15 -3.48
C TRP A 110 16.45 13.12 -2.40
N ASP A 111 15.17 13.50 -2.39
CA ASP A 111 14.63 14.34 -1.31
C ASP A 111 14.58 13.59 0.04
N LEU A 112 14.20 12.30 0.01
CA LEU A 112 14.14 11.46 1.21
C LEU A 112 15.52 11.03 1.73
N ALA A 113 16.48 10.85 0.82
CA ALA A 113 17.83 10.42 1.14
C ALA A 113 18.86 11.21 0.29
N PRO A 114 19.12 12.48 0.59
CA PRO A 114 20.01 13.33 -0.23
C PRO A 114 21.45 12.80 -0.32
N ASP A 115 21.87 11.99 0.65
CA ASP A 115 23.17 11.32 0.66
C ASP A 115 23.16 9.97 -0.08
N VAL A 116 22.14 9.67 -0.91
CA VAL A 116 21.94 8.38 -1.63
C VAL A 116 23.25 7.79 -2.15
N MET A 117 24.02 8.55 -2.92
CA MET A 117 25.23 8.04 -3.55
C MET A 117 26.30 7.68 -2.51
N LYS A 118 26.44 8.49 -1.45
CA LYS A 118 27.36 8.21 -0.35
C LYS A 118 26.93 6.97 0.43
N ILE A 119 25.64 6.82 0.71
CA ILE A 119 25.08 5.65 1.40
C ILE A 119 25.33 4.38 0.59
N LEU A 120 25.08 4.41 -0.72
CA LEU A 120 25.24 3.25 -1.60
C LEU A 120 26.72 2.88 -1.80
N ILE A 121 27.60 3.86 -1.99
CA ILE A 121 29.06 3.64 -2.05
C ILE A 121 29.55 3.03 -0.75
N ASN A 122 29.14 3.57 0.41
CA ASN A 122 29.52 3.04 1.72
C ASN A 122 28.96 1.63 1.98
N ALA A 123 27.82 1.30 1.38
CA ALA A 123 27.22 -0.03 1.43
C ALA A 123 27.82 -1.02 0.40
N GLY A 124 28.74 -0.58 -0.47
CA GLY A 124 29.41 -1.42 -1.47
C GLY A 124 28.49 -1.89 -2.60
N LEU A 125 27.43 -1.13 -2.89
CA LEU A 125 26.41 -1.48 -3.89
C LEU A 125 26.73 -0.81 -5.23
N HIS A 126 26.61 -1.55 -6.34
CA HIS A 126 26.97 -1.14 -7.69
C HIS A 126 25.81 -1.40 -8.66
N GLU A 127 24.70 -0.71 -8.43
CA GLU A 127 23.45 -0.95 -9.14
C GLU A 127 23.28 0.02 -10.29
N THR A 128 22.77 -0.49 -11.41
CA THR A 128 22.62 0.25 -12.67
C THR A 128 21.23 0.83 -12.88
N PHE A 129 20.25 0.47 -12.05
CA PHE A 129 18.87 0.96 -12.17
C PHE A 129 18.58 2.02 -11.11
N ASP A 130 18.28 3.25 -11.55
CA ASP A 130 18.00 4.41 -10.68
C ASP A 130 16.93 4.12 -9.62
N THR A 131 15.87 3.39 -9.98
CA THR A 131 14.82 3.00 -9.03
C THR A 131 15.35 2.11 -7.91
N ILE A 132 16.21 1.14 -8.22
CA ILE A 132 16.78 0.22 -7.23
C ILE A 132 17.77 0.96 -6.32
N VAL A 133 18.55 1.87 -6.89
CA VAL A 133 19.44 2.80 -6.17
C VAL A 133 18.62 3.62 -5.17
N GLY A 134 17.54 4.26 -5.61
CA GLY A 134 16.64 5.06 -4.76
C GLY A 134 16.00 4.24 -3.63
N LEU A 135 15.42 3.08 -3.95
CA LEU A 135 14.79 2.19 -2.97
C LEU A 135 15.77 1.73 -1.89
N LYS A 136 16.98 1.30 -2.29
CA LYS A 136 18.01 0.83 -1.36
C LYS A 136 18.46 1.97 -0.45
N ALA A 137 18.64 3.17 -0.98
CA ALA A 137 19.03 4.32 -0.18
C ALA A 137 17.95 4.73 0.83
N ILE A 138 16.67 4.79 0.42
CA ILE A 138 15.54 5.04 1.32
C ILE A 138 15.51 3.99 2.43
N TYR A 139 15.64 2.71 2.08
CA TYR A 139 15.63 1.62 3.06
C TYR A 139 16.77 1.74 4.07
N ILE A 140 18.00 1.93 3.62
CA ILE A 140 19.17 2.07 4.51
C ILE A 140 19.05 3.30 5.40
N LYS A 141 18.64 4.45 4.83
CA LYS A 141 18.46 5.68 5.59
C LYS A 141 17.39 5.49 6.67
N GLY A 142 16.23 4.96 6.32
CA GLY A 142 15.14 4.69 7.26
C GLY A 142 15.53 3.71 8.36
N PHE A 143 16.24 2.63 8.03
CA PHE A 143 16.76 1.67 9.02
C PHE A 143 17.78 2.31 9.97
N SER A 144 18.56 3.28 9.48
CA SER A 144 19.59 3.97 10.27
C SER A 144 19.02 5.13 11.10
N MET A 145 17.73 5.46 10.97
CA MET A 145 17.10 6.47 11.82
C MET A 145 16.90 5.89 13.22
N PRO A 146 17.30 6.62 14.29
CA PRO A 146 17.02 6.19 15.65
C PRO A 146 15.50 6.07 15.85
N GLU A 147 15.06 5.03 16.55
CA GLU A 147 13.66 4.93 16.98
C GLU A 147 13.31 6.19 17.77
N LYS A 148 12.36 6.98 17.25
CA LYS A 148 11.82 8.09 18.04
C LYS A 148 11.00 7.48 19.17
N GLU A 149 11.38 7.75 20.42
CA GLU A 149 10.52 7.48 21.56
C GLU A 149 9.16 8.13 21.31
N VAL A 150 8.12 7.30 21.15
CA VAL A 150 6.74 7.77 21.08
C VAL A 150 6.39 8.26 22.48
N LYS A 151 6.56 9.56 22.74
CA LYS A 151 6.04 10.19 23.96
C LYS A 151 4.53 10.02 23.94
N LYS A 152 4.03 9.16 24.83
CA LYS A 152 2.61 8.97 25.12
C LYS A 152 2.03 10.20 25.81
#